data_AF-A0A369GTA5-F1
#
_entry.id   AF-A0A369GTA5-F1
#
_cell.length_a   1.000
_cell.length_b   1.000
_cell.length_c   1.000
_cell.angle_alpha   90.00
_cell.angle_beta   90.00
_cell.angle_gamma   90.00
#
_symmetry.space_group_name_H-M   'P 1'
#
loop_
_entity.id
_entity.type
_entity.pdbx_description
1 polymer ?
#
loop_
_entity_poly.entity_id
_entity_poly.type
_entity_poly.pdbx_seq_one_letter_code
_entity_poly.pdbx_strand_id
1 'polypeptide(L)'
;MGFVTGFTGGVALTLSLAYISIAEQQRRREAQSRMIRAQTWAVQSIIDSDEGARQRQQLQLQSRPTTSSMEQLAKDRWNLEVERAVRWVQTTDWAAVGQGLENRVAALWAATKVQDEAKHVVAKAGDEARRLKAGAEDEAKGVWSSALNRVRTALGWSGADALASAARAEERIATSDSAVEKALRQRFERRDEGMERAVEEVLRERYRPLEDRDNTVLRGFLVQDLTMRDANGAPPRRPGLSGSSISEERTSHISRAMSYASTTATSVSISGDISSQLHGGYFHPLARSWQAERQLTKSMLIYPIFVTDGEDDFTLVPSLPGQHQLSVSRLVPFLEPLVHKGLRSVILFGVPLKPGTKDALGSAADDPDGPVIRAIRQIRLRFPQIFICTDVCLCEYTSHGHCGILRDDGSLNNQLSVDRISDVAIAYAKAGAHCVAPSDMNDGRIRAIKLKLIEEGIAHKTVLMSYSAKFSGCLYGPFRDAAGSAPSFGDRKCYQLPPGGRGLARRAIVRDIGEGADIIMVKPASQYLDIISDAKELGKDLPVAAYQVSGEFAMIHAGAKAGVFDLKTMAFESTEGILRAGATIVVSYFTPQFLDWLEH
;
A
#
# COMPACT_ATOMS: atom_id res chain seq x y z
N MET A 1 11.00 35.88 37.12
CA MET A 1 10.41 34.72 37.83
C MET A 1 8.92 34.48 37.51
N GLY A 2 8.09 35.50 37.28
CA GLY A 2 6.64 35.31 37.06
C GLY A 2 6.19 34.51 35.82
N PHE A 3 6.99 34.47 34.75
CA PHE A 3 6.62 33.75 33.52
C PHE A 3 6.81 32.23 33.63
N VAL A 4 7.80 31.80 34.41
CA VAL A 4 8.12 30.37 34.62
C VAL A 4 7.11 29.74 35.58
N THR A 5 6.65 30.47 36.59
CA THR A 5 5.62 30.00 37.54
C THR A 5 4.21 29.94 36.92
N GLY A 6 3.88 30.87 36.00
CA GLY A 6 2.60 30.83 35.28
C GLY A 6 2.49 29.68 34.27
N PHE A 7 3.56 29.42 33.50
CA PHE A 7 3.58 28.33 32.52
C PHE A 7 3.58 26.94 33.18
N THR A 8 4.37 26.77 34.23
CA THR A 8 4.39 25.51 35.00
C THR A 8 3.07 25.27 35.75
N GLY A 9 2.43 26.32 36.28
CA GLY A 9 1.10 26.24 36.88
C GLY A 9 0.00 25.84 35.89
N GLY A 10 0.00 26.41 34.68
CA GLY A 10 -0.96 26.07 33.63
C GLY A 10 -0.81 24.64 33.10
N VAL A 11 0.43 24.19 32.90
CA VAL A 11 0.72 22.81 32.48
C VAL A 11 0.35 21.81 33.59
N ALA A 12 0.66 22.12 34.86
CA ALA A 12 0.29 21.28 35.99
C ALA A 12 -1.23 21.16 36.17
N LEU A 13 -1.98 22.26 35.98
CA LEU A 13 -3.44 22.25 36.05
C LEU A 13 -4.05 21.41 34.92
N THR A 14 -3.54 21.56 33.70
CA THR A 14 -4.04 20.83 32.52
C THR A 14 -3.76 19.34 32.62
N LEU A 15 -2.56 18.95 33.06
CA LEU A 15 -2.20 17.56 33.31
C LEU A 15 -2.99 16.96 34.47
N SER A 16 -3.26 17.74 35.51
CA SER A 16 -4.07 17.29 36.65
C SER A 16 -5.53 17.07 36.26
N LEU A 17 -6.11 17.94 35.42
CA LEU A 17 -7.46 17.76 34.88
C LEU A 17 -7.54 16.56 33.92
N ALA A 18 -6.53 16.36 33.08
CA ALA A 18 -6.42 15.18 32.22
C ALA A 18 -6.32 13.89 33.06
N TYR A 19 -5.49 13.89 34.12
CA TYR A 19 -5.35 12.77 35.04
C TYR A 19 -6.65 12.44 35.77
N ILE A 20 -7.36 13.45 36.29
CA ILE A 20 -8.65 13.27 36.96
C ILE A 20 -9.70 12.74 35.97
N SER A 21 -9.72 13.23 34.73
CA SER A 21 -10.64 12.76 33.69
C SER A 21 -10.39 11.29 33.32
N ILE A 22 -9.11 10.90 33.19
CA ILE A 22 -8.70 9.52 32.92
C ILE A 22 -9.05 8.61 34.11
N ALA A 23 -8.77 9.04 35.35
CA ALA A 23 -9.08 8.30 36.55
C ALA A 23 -10.60 8.10 36.75
N GLU A 24 -11.40 9.12 36.42
CA GLU A 24 -12.86 9.02 36.45
C GLU A 24 -13.40 8.10 35.35
N GLN A 25 -12.80 8.13 34.16
CA GLN A 25 -13.14 7.22 33.08
C GLN A 25 -12.78 5.77 33.40
N GLN A 26 -11.66 5.52 34.08
CA GLN A 26 -11.30 4.20 34.61
C GLN A 26 -12.30 3.71 35.66
N ARG A 27 -12.67 4.55 36.63
CA ARG A 27 -13.69 4.19 37.65
C ARG A 27 -15.04 3.84 37.03
N ARG A 28 -15.48 4.58 36.01
CA ARG A 28 -16.72 4.28 35.26
C ARG A 28 -16.63 2.96 34.50
N ARG A 29 -15.48 2.64 33.89
CA ARG A 29 -15.25 1.36 33.20
C ARG A 29 -15.25 0.17 34.18
N GLU A 30 -14.67 0.34 35.36
CA GLU A 30 -14.70 -0.68 36.42
C GLU A 30 -16.12 -0.91 36.97
N ALA A 31 -16.90 0.16 37.14
CA ALA A 31 -18.31 0.06 37.52
C ALA A 31 -19.13 -0.67 36.45
N GLN A 32 -18.94 -0.36 35.17
CA GLN A 32 -19.58 -1.07 34.06
C GLN A 32 -19.17 -2.54 34.00
N SER A 33 -17.87 -2.85 34.21
CA SER A 33 -17.40 -4.24 34.24
C SER A 33 -18.02 -5.05 35.38
N ARG A 34 -18.15 -4.45 36.57
CA ARG A 34 -18.85 -5.07 37.71
C ARG A 34 -20.33 -5.32 37.41
N MET A 35 -21.00 -4.37 36.77
CA MET A 35 -22.40 -4.51 36.38
C MET A 35 -22.61 -5.63 35.35
N ILE A 36 -21.73 -5.72 34.34
CA ILE A 36 -21.76 -6.79 33.33
C ILE A 36 -21.49 -8.16 33.97
N ARG A 37 -20.54 -8.26 34.92
CA ARG A 37 -20.30 -9.52 35.65
C ARG A 37 -21.49 -9.92 36.51
N ALA A 38 -22.13 -8.97 37.20
CA ALA A 38 -23.33 -9.23 37.99
C ALA A 38 -24.50 -9.70 37.10
N GLN A 39 -24.68 -9.08 35.92
CA GLN A 39 -25.68 -9.50 34.93
C GLN A 39 -25.38 -10.89 34.35
N THR A 40 -24.10 -11.17 34.06
CA THR A 40 -23.67 -12.49 33.55
C THR A 40 -23.90 -13.58 34.60
N TRP A 41 -23.60 -13.29 35.87
CA TRP A 41 -23.84 -14.22 36.98
C TRP A 41 -25.33 -14.45 37.23
N ALA A 42 -26.16 -13.42 37.17
CA ALA A 42 -27.62 -13.54 37.27
C ALA A 42 -28.19 -14.40 36.13
N VAL A 43 -27.76 -14.16 34.88
CA VAL A 43 -28.17 -14.95 33.72
C VAL A 43 -27.73 -16.41 33.84
N GLN A 44 -26.50 -16.64 34.29
CA GLN A 44 -25.97 -18.00 34.52
C GLN A 44 -26.73 -18.74 35.62
N SER A 45 -27.10 -18.05 36.71
CA SER A 45 -27.88 -18.63 37.81
C SER A 45 -29.32 -19.02 37.41
N ILE A 46 -29.91 -18.30 36.45
CA ILE A 46 -31.22 -18.64 35.85
C ILE A 46 -31.06 -19.87 34.94
N ILE A 47 -29.99 -19.94 34.16
CA ILE A 47 -29.67 -21.06 33.26
C ILE A 47 -29.37 -22.35 34.04
N ASP A 48 -28.75 -22.25 35.22
CA ASP A 48 -28.33 -23.38 36.05
C ASP A 48 -29.39 -23.80 37.09
N SER A 49 -30.54 -23.12 37.15
CA SER A 49 -31.67 -23.53 37.99
C SER A 49 -32.33 -24.83 37.49
N ASP A 50 -32.75 -25.69 38.43
CA ASP A 50 -33.42 -26.97 38.15
C ASP A 50 -34.69 -26.82 37.27
N GLU A 51 -35.32 -25.64 37.30
CA GLU A 51 -36.43 -25.27 36.43
C GLU A 51 -36.00 -25.08 34.97
N GLY A 52 -34.84 -24.45 34.73
CA GLY A 52 -34.26 -24.27 33.39
C GLY A 52 -33.74 -25.57 32.76
N ALA A 53 -33.43 -26.59 33.58
CA ALA A 53 -33.11 -27.93 33.10
C ALA A 53 -34.37 -28.70 32.65
N ARG A 54 -35.47 -28.61 33.41
CA ARG A 54 -36.75 -29.26 33.07
C ARG A 54 -37.39 -28.66 31.81
N GLN A 55 -37.30 -27.35 31.63
CA GLN A 55 -37.87 -26.66 30.47
C GLN A 55 -37.13 -27.03 29.16
N ARG A 56 -35.82 -27.28 29.22
CA ARG A 56 -35.01 -27.79 28.08
C ARG A 56 -35.41 -29.21 27.68
N GLN A 57 -35.67 -30.07 28.65
CA GLN A 57 -36.05 -31.46 28.38
C GLN A 57 -37.43 -31.54 27.70
N GLN A 58 -38.35 -30.64 28.05
CA GLN A 58 -39.65 -30.51 27.39
C GLN A 58 -39.56 -29.91 25.97
N LEU A 59 -38.70 -28.92 25.76
CA LEU A 59 -38.49 -28.28 24.45
C LEU A 59 -37.75 -29.21 23.44
N GLN A 60 -36.84 -30.07 23.92
CA GLN A 60 -36.12 -31.03 23.07
C GLN A 60 -36.99 -32.20 22.56
N LEU A 61 -38.08 -32.53 23.25
CA LEU A 61 -39.00 -33.59 22.81
C LEU A 61 -39.97 -33.15 21.70
N GLN A 62 -40.07 -31.85 21.39
CA GLN A 62 -41.07 -31.32 20.45
C GLN A 62 -40.54 -30.73 19.14
N SER A 63 -39.24 -30.75 18.83
CA SER A 63 -38.79 -30.21 17.54
C SER A 63 -37.58 -30.93 16.92
N ARG A 64 -37.80 -31.43 15.70
CA ARG A 64 -36.76 -31.83 14.73
C ARG A 64 -36.58 -30.69 13.69
N PRO A 65 -35.48 -30.70 12.93
CA PRO A 65 -34.41 -29.71 12.96
C PRO A 65 -34.68 -28.47 12.10
N THR A 66 -34.20 -27.30 12.54
CA THR A 66 -34.10 -26.11 11.69
C THR A 66 -32.82 -25.33 12.00
N THR A 67 -32.07 -25.07 10.92
CA THR A 67 -31.28 -23.86 10.63
C THR A 67 -30.92 -22.97 11.83
N SER A 68 -29.63 -22.88 12.13
CA SER A 68 -29.08 -21.76 12.91
C SER A 68 -29.57 -20.45 12.29
N SER A 69 -30.33 -19.66 13.04
CA SER A 69 -30.85 -18.40 12.51
C SER A 69 -29.69 -17.47 12.15
N MET A 70 -29.86 -16.67 11.09
CA MET A 70 -28.91 -15.62 10.68
C MET A 70 -28.47 -14.71 11.85
N GLU A 71 -29.31 -14.60 12.88
CA GLU A 71 -29.09 -13.81 14.07
C GLU A 71 -28.07 -14.44 15.04
N GLN A 72 -28.04 -15.77 15.15
CA GLN A 72 -27.03 -16.49 15.93
C GLN A 72 -25.66 -16.44 15.25
N LEU A 73 -25.62 -16.63 13.93
CA LEU A 73 -24.39 -16.47 13.14
C LEU A 73 -23.83 -15.04 13.19
N ALA A 74 -24.72 -14.04 13.19
CA ALA A 74 -24.32 -12.64 13.33
C ALA A 74 -23.80 -12.32 14.75
N LYS A 75 -24.42 -12.88 15.79
CA LYS A 75 -23.96 -12.74 17.19
C LYS A 75 -22.59 -13.40 17.41
N ASP A 76 -22.38 -14.61 16.89
CA ASP A 76 -21.11 -15.31 17.07
C ASP A 76 -19.98 -14.62 16.31
N ARG A 77 -20.26 -14.10 15.11
CA ARG A 77 -19.32 -13.28 14.34
C ARG A 77 -18.99 -11.97 15.06
N TRP A 78 -19.98 -11.30 15.63
CA TRP A 78 -19.78 -10.08 16.42
C TRP A 78 -18.93 -10.35 17.66
N ASN A 79 -19.22 -11.42 18.40
CA ASN A 79 -18.46 -11.78 19.59
C ASN A 79 -16.99 -12.11 19.27
N LEU A 80 -16.72 -12.79 18.14
CA LEU A 80 -15.38 -13.07 17.65
C LEU A 80 -14.60 -11.84 17.18
N GLU A 81 -15.29 -10.82 16.65
CA GLU A 81 -14.69 -9.53 16.27
C GLU A 81 -14.35 -8.71 17.52
N VAL A 82 -15.25 -8.69 18.52
CA VAL A 82 -15.02 -8.02 19.79
C VAL A 82 -13.88 -8.68 20.57
N GLU A 83 -13.82 -10.01 20.61
CA GLU A 83 -12.73 -10.74 21.28
C GLU A 83 -11.37 -10.49 20.61
N ARG A 84 -11.33 -10.44 19.26
CA ARG A 84 -10.12 -10.07 18.51
C ARG A 84 -9.69 -8.64 18.76
N ALA A 85 -10.63 -7.69 18.81
CA ALA A 85 -10.34 -6.30 19.13
C ALA A 85 -9.78 -6.15 20.55
N VAL A 86 -10.35 -6.85 21.53
CA VAL A 86 -9.88 -6.85 22.92
C VAL A 86 -8.48 -7.46 23.03
N ARG A 87 -8.23 -8.61 22.38
CA ARG A 87 -6.89 -9.23 22.34
C ARG A 87 -5.86 -8.34 21.66
N TRP A 88 -6.22 -7.69 20.56
CA TRP A 88 -5.35 -6.75 19.86
C TRP A 88 -4.96 -5.57 20.77
N VAL A 89 -5.91 -4.97 21.48
CA VAL A 89 -5.63 -3.89 22.43
C VAL A 89 -4.76 -4.36 23.60
N GLN A 90 -4.99 -5.57 24.11
CA GLN A 90 -4.23 -6.14 25.24
C GLN A 90 -2.79 -6.54 24.87
N THR A 91 -2.53 -6.89 23.61
CA THR A 91 -1.22 -7.34 23.14
C THR A 91 -0.42 -6.26 22.43
N THR A 92 -1.00 -5.08 22.21
CA THR A 92 -0.33 -3.93 21.61
C THR A 92 0.58 -3.24 22.63
N ASP A 93 1.85 -3.08 22.27
CA ASP A 93 2.82 -2.29 23.04
C ASP A 93 2.58 -0.78 22.82
N TRP A 94 1.73 -0.20 23.66
CA TRP A 94 1.33 1.19 23.57
C TRP A 94 2.46 2.18 23.88
N ALA A 95 3.54 1.75 24.53
CA ALA A 95 4.72 2.59 24.75
C ALA A 95 5.49 2.79 23.44
N ALA A 96 5.67 1.73 22.65
CA ALA A 96 6.27 1.82 21.32
C ALA A 96 5.42 2.67 20.35
N VAL A 97 4.09 2.60 20.45
CA VAL A 97 3.17 3.45 19.67
C VAL A 97 3.33 4.93 20.03
N GLY A 98 3.43 5.25 21.33
CA GLY A 98 3.69 6.60 21.82
C GLY A 98 5.03 7.15 21.32
N GLN A 99 6.10 6.37 21.45
CA GLN A 99 7.44 6.72 20.98
C GLN A 99 7.46 6.96 19.46
N GLY A 100 6.75 6.12 18.69
CA GLY A 100 6.61 6.27 17.25
C GLY A 100 5.85 7.53 16.84
N LEU A 101 4.85 7.94 17.65
CA LEU A 101 4.10 9.17 17.42
C LEU A 101 4.96 10.41 17.73
N GLU A 102 5.69 10.40 18.84
CA GLU A 102 6.62 11.45 19.23
C GLU A 102 7.73 11.64 18.19
N ASN A 103 8.29 10.55 17.66
CA ASN A 103 9.30 10.59 16.62
C ASN A 103 8.75 11.14 15.28
N ARG A 104 7.49 10.83 14.94
CA ARG A 104 6.84 11.38 13.75
C ARG A 104 6.50 12.86 13.90
N VAL A 105 6.10 13.29 15.10
CA VAL A 105 5.89 14.71 15.42
C VAL A 105 7.23 15.45 15.39
N ALA A 106 8.30 14.89 15.95
CA ALA A 106 9.64 15.46 15.87
C ALA A 106 10.15 15.57 14.41
N ALA A 107 9.86 14.58 13.56
CA ALA A 107 10.18 14.61 12.13
C ALA A 107 9.35 15.65 11.35
N LEU A 108 8.06 15.82 11.68
CA LEU A 108 7.19 16.88 11.14
C LEU A 108 7.66 18.28 11.55
N TRP A 109 8.21 18.42 12.76
CA TRP A 109 8.81 19.66 13.25
C TRP A 109 10.17 19.95 12.61
N ALA A 110 10.93 18.93 12.23
CA ALA A 110 12.18 19.10 11.46
C ALA A 110 11.93 19.51 10.01
N ALA A 111 10.79 19.11 9.42
CA ALA A 111 10.43 19.42 8.03
C ALA A 111 9.84 20.83 7.80
N THR A 112 9.56 21.61 8.86
CA THR A 112 8.88 22.91 8.78
C THR A 112 9.84 24.11 8.84
N LYS A 113 10.92 24.06 8.04
CA LYS A 113 11.77 25.22 7.71
C LYS A 113 11.77 25.50 6.20
N VAL A 114 10.62 25.87 5.64
CA VAL A 114 10.51 26.63 4.38
C VAL A 114 9.29 27.55 4.50
N GLN A 115 9.51 28.78 5.00
CA GLN A 115 8.51 29.84 5.00
C GLN A 115 8.75 30.70 3.75
N ASP A 116 7.95 30.48 2.70
CA ASP A 116 7.32 31.58 1.94
C ASP A 116 6.33 31.10 0.85
N GLU A 117 6.28 29.82 0.49
CA GLU A 117 5.25 29.31 -0.45
C GLU A 117 3.89 28.96 0.22
N ALA A 118 3.86 28.73 1.54
CA ALA A 118 2.66 28.33 2.26
C ALA A 118 1.60 29.44 2.41
N LYS A 119 2.00 30.72 2.32
CA LYS A 119 1.07 31.86 2.49
C LYS A 119 0.08 31.97 1.32
N HIS A 120 0.47 31.55 0.11
CA HIS A 120 -0.38 31.65 -1.08
C HIS A 120 -1.38 30.49 -1.23
N VAL A 121 -1.05 29.29 -0.74
CA VAL A 121 -1.92 28.11 -0.83
C VAL A 121 -3.02 28.14 0.24
N VAL A 122 -2.72 28.67 1.43
CA VAL A 122 -3.69 28.79 2.54
C VAL A 122 -4.77 29.83 2.23
N ALA A 123 -4.43 30.93 1.55
CA ALA A 123 -5.40 31.94 1.13
C ALA A 123 -6.41 31.37 0.11
N LYS A 124 -5.95 30.56 -0.84
CA LYS A 124 -6.79 29.96 -1.89
C LYS A 124 -7.73 28.87 -1.34
N ALA A 125 -7.26 28.07 -0.38
CA ALA A 125 -8.06 27.06 0.30
C ALA A 125 -9.13 27.65 1.23
N GLY A 126 -8.86 28.82 1.84
CA GLY A 126 -9.81 29.53 2.70
C GLY A 126 -11.01 30.13 1.95
N ASP A 127 -10.84 30.49 0.68
CA ASP A 127 -11.93 31.03 -0.14
C ASP A 127 -12.83 29.94 -0.72
N GLU A 128 -12.25 28.77 -1.02
CA GLU A 128 -12.99 27.60 -1.51
C GLU A 128 -13.81 26.93 -0.39
N ALA A 129 -13.27 26.87 0.83
CA ALA A 129 -13.99 26.42 2.03
C ALA A 129 -15.17 27.34 2.41
N ARG A 130 -15.03 28.66 2.19
CA ARG A 130 -16.13 29.62 2.41
C ARG A 130 -17.25 29.46 1.38
N ARG A 131 -16.93 29.15 0.13
CA ARG A 131 -17.93 28.84 -0.92
C ARG A 131 -18.68 27.53 -0.66
N LEU A 132 -17.97 26.47 -0.27
CA LEU A 132 -18.58 25.16 0.03
C LEU A 132 -19.47 25.21 1.28
N LYS A 133 -19.10 26.02 2.29
CA LYS A 133 -19.92 26.22 3.49
C LYS A 133 -21.22 26.98 3.19
N ALA A 134 -21.19 27.99 2.32
CA ALA A 134 -22.38 28.72 1.91
C ALA A 134 -23.38 27.84 1.12
N GLY A 135 -22.88 26.95 0.25
CA GLY A 135 -23.74 25.99 -0.47
C GLY A 135 -24.40 24.95 0.44
N ALA A 136 -23.67 24.46 1.46
CA ALA A 136 -24.19 23.49 2.43
C ALA A 136 -25.24 24.10 3.39
N GLU A 137 -25.14 25.40 3.72
CA GLU A 137 -26.12 26.10 4.56
C GLU A 137 -27.46 26.35 3.84
N ASP A 138 -27.46 26.54 2.51
CA ASP A 138 -28.69 26.68 1.72
C ASP A 138 -29.38 25.33 1.45
N GLU A 139 -28.61 24.25 1.26
CA GLU A 139 -29.14 22.90 1.09
C GLU A 139 -29.78 22.38 2.40
N ALA A 140 -29.19 22.70 3.56
CA ALA A 140 -29.73 22.38 4.87
C ALA A 140 -31.06 23.11 5.17
N LYS A 141 -31.24 24.35 4.71
CA LYS A 141 -32.51 25.10 4.82
C LYS A 141 -33.61 24.50 3.93
N GLY A 142 -33.25 24.04 2.73
CA GLY A 142 -34.17 23.35 1.81
C GLY A 142 -34.71 22.03 2.38
N VAL A 143 -33.84 21.22 2.99
CA VAL A 143 -34.22 19.94 3.59
C VAL A 143 -35.11 20.13 4.83
N TRP A 144 -34.84 21.14 5.67
CA TRP A 144 -35.66 21.46 6.84
C TRP A 144 -37.06 21.98 6.50
N SER A 145 -37.20 22.78 5.43
CA SER A 145 -38.51 23.27 4.97
C SER A 145 -39.37 22.14 4.36
N SER A 146 -38.76 21.17 3.68
CA SER A 146 -39.45 19.97 3.16
C SER A 146 -39.92 19.04 4.28
N ALA A 147 -39.13 18.91 5.36
CA ALA A 147 -39.50 18.13 6.54
C ALA A 147 -40.69 18.75 7.30
N LEU A 148 -40.69 20.08 7.47
CA LEU A 148 -41.80 20.82 8.10
C LEU A 148 -43.10 20.71 7.30
N ASN A 149 -43.05 20.72 5.96
CA ASN A 149 -44.24 20.57 5.13
C ASN A 149 -44.80 19.14 5.18
N ARG A 150 -43.96 18.10 5.24
CA ARG A 150 -44.41 16.71 5.38
C ARG A 150 -45.07 16.43 6.73
N VAL A 151 -44.59 17.05 7.80
CA VAL A 151 -45.22 16.98 9.14
C VAL A 151 -46.58 17.68 9.14
N ARG A 152 -46.72 18.80 8.42
CA ARG A 152 -47.97 19.55 8.28
C ARG A 152 -49.04 18.80 7.49
N THR A 153 -48.65 18.01 6.49
CA THR A 153 -49.56 17.14 5.71
C THR A 153 -49.94 15.86 6.46
N ALA A 154 -49.04 15.33 7.29
CA ALA A 154 -49.27 14.09 8.05
C ALA A 154 -50.28 14.22 9.20
N LEU A 155 -50.58 15.44 9.68
CA LEU A 155 -51.39 15.66 10.88
C LEU A 155 -52.85 16.08 10.65
N GLY A 156 -53.32 16.22 9.40
CA GLY A 156 -54.76 16.22 9.08
C GLY A 156 -55.68 17.10 9.94
N TRP A 157 -55.30 18.34 10.28
CA TRP A 157 -56.13 19.23 11.11
C TRP A 157 -57.04 20.11 10.25
N SER A 158 -58.32 19.71 10.19
CA SER A 158 -59.45 20.52 9.78
C SER A 158 -60.17 21.06 11.02
N GLY A 159 -60.48 22.37 11.06
CA GLY A 159 -61.44 22.92 12.01
C GLY A 159 -60.92 24.11 12.80
N ALA A 160 -61.56 25.26 12.58
CA ALA A 160 -61.35 26.51 13.29
C ALA A 160 -61.74 26.35 14.77
N ASP A 161 -60.76 26.45 15.66
CA ASP A 161 -60.85 26.87 17.08
C ASP A 161 -59.48 26.80 17.80
N ALA A 162 -58.42 26.36 17.13
CA ALA A 162 -57.06 26.28 17.68
C ALA A 162 -56.19 27.55 17.44
N LEU A 163 -56.77 28.71 17.12
CA LEU A 163 -56.02 29.95 16.86
C LEU A 163 -55.94 30.92 18.06
N ALA A 164 -56.71 30.70 19.14
CA ALA A 164 -56.71 31.58 20.32
C ALA A 164 -55.78 31.11 21.47
N SER A 165 -55.27 29.88 21.38
CA SER A 165 -54.37 29.28 22.40
C SER A 165 -52.91 29.21 21.95
N ALA A 166 -52.63 29.34 20.65
CA ALA A 166 -51.27 29.39 20.10
C ALA A 166 -50.62 30.78 20.27
N ALA A 167 -51.39 31.86 20.15
CA ALA A 167 -50.88 33.23 20.32
C ALA A 167 -50.44 33.55 21.78
N ARG A 168 -51.00 32.86 22.77
CA ARG A 168 -50.60 33.03 24.19
C ARG A 168 -49.38 32.21 24.61
N ALA A 169 -48.97 31.23 23.79
CA ALA A 169 -47.75 30.45 24.02
C ALA A 169 -46.52 31.08 23.36
N GLU A 170 -46.68 31.78 22.23
CA GLU A 170 -45.60 32.56 21.59
C GLU A 170 -45.13 33.74 22.47
N GLU A 171 -46.02 34.42 23.18
CA GLU A 171 -45.66 35.60 23.99
C GLU A 171 -44.90 35.26 25.29
N ARG A 172 -45.08 34.03 25.82
CA ARG A 172 -44.35 33.54 27.02
C ARG A 172 -42.98 32.95 26.70
N ILE A 173 -42.73 32.50 25.47
CA ILE A 173 -41.43 31.94 25.05
C ILE A 173 -40.51 33.07 24.54
N ALA A 174 -41.06 34.12 23.92
CA ALA A 174 -40.27 35.26 23.45
C ALA A 174 -39.64 36.12 24.59
N THR A 175 -40.21 36.07 25.80
CA THR A 175 -39.73 36.90 26.93
C THR A 175 -38.63 36.25 27.78
N SER A 176 -38.41 34.92 27.72
CA SER A 176 -37.31 34.26 28.44
C SER A 176 -35.99 34.26 27.69
N ASP A 177 -36.00 34.36 26.36
CA ASP A 177 -34.78 34.35 25.54
C ASP A 177 -34.01 35.68 25.59
N SER A 178 -34.68 36.83 25.71
CA SER A 178 -33.98 38.14 25.63
C SER A 178 -33.11 38.48 26.85
N ALA A 179 -33.40 37.91 28.04
CA ALA A 179 -32.63 38.20 29.26
C ALA A 179 -31.32 37.38 29.31
N VAL A 180 -31.36 36.12 28.87
CA VAL A 180 -30.20 35.24 28.82
C VAL A 180 -29.29 35.62 27.66
N GLU A 181 -29.85 36.03 26.51
CA GLU A 181 -29.08 36.49 25.36
C GLU A 181 -28.41 37.86 25.63
N LYS A 182 -29.07 38.80 26.33
CA LYS A 182 -28.42 40.05 26.81
C LYS A 182 -27.33 39.80 27.85
N ALA A 183 -27.53 38.85 28.76
CA ALA A 183 -26.54 38.50 29.78
C ALA A 183 -25.32 37.80 29.17
N LEU A 184 -25.51 36.99 28.13
CA LEU A 184 -24.40 36.35 27.40
C LEU A 184 -23.67 37.36 26.50
N ARG A 185 -24.36 38.22 25.74
CA ARG A 185 -23.71 39.30 24.96
C ARG A 185 -22.91 40.27 25.82
N GLN A 186 -23.47 40.78 26.93
CA GLN A 186 -22.73 41.67 27.84
C GLN A 186 -21.54 41.00 28.55
N ARG A 187 -21.50 39.66 28.63
CA ARG A 187 -20.42 38.89 29.24
C ARG A 187 -19.36 38.46 28.22
N PHE A 188 -19.72 38.40 26.94
CA PHE A 188 -18.81 38.22 25.81
C PHE A 188 -18.15 39.55 25.39
N GLU A 189 -18.89 40.65 25.29
CA GLU A 189 -18.34 41.99 24.94
C GLU A 189 -17.38 42.53 26.03
N ARG A 190 -17.67 42.31 27.33
CA ARG A 190 -16.73 42.63 28.42
C ARG A 190 -15.45 41.77 28.42
N ARG A 191 -15.44 40.65 27.71
CA ARG A 191 -14.32 39.71 27.65
C ARG A 191 -13.44 39.97 26.43
N ASP A 192 -14.00 40.49 25.34
CA ASP A 192 -13.24 41.02 24.19
C ASP A 192 -12.58 42.37 24.50
N GLU A 193 -13.27 43.33 25.13
CA GLU A 193 -12.65 44.62 25.51
C GLU A 193 -11.55 44.50 26.58
N GLY A 194 -11.61 43.46 27.41
CA GLY A 194 -10.57 43.14 28.39
C GLY A 194 -9.36 42.43 27.76
N MET A 195 -9.59 41.70 26.67
CA MET A 195 -8.55 40.98 25.94
C MET A 195 -7.84 41.91 24.95
N GLU A 196 -8.55 42.83 24.31
CA GLU A 196 -7.96 43.88 23.45
C GLU A 196 -7.17 44.91 24.28
N ARG A 197 -7.66 45.36 25.45
CA ARG A 197 -6.88 46.21 26.36
C ARG A 197 -5.64 45.53 26.92
N ALA A 198 -5.74 44.25 27.29
CA ALA A 198 -4.57 43.48 27.75
C ALA A 198 -3.55 43.26 26.63
N VAL A 199 -4.00 43.13 25.38
CA VAL A 199 -3.12 43.01 24.21
C VAL A 199 -2.50 44.37 23.85
N GLU A 200 -3.22 45.49 23.90
CA GLU A 200 -2.67 46.84 23.72
C GLU A 200 -1.68 47.23 24.84
N GLU A 201 -1.94 46.87 26.09
CA GLU A 201 -1.06 47.17 27.23
C GLU A 201 0.24 46.35 27.15
N VAL A 202 0.15 45.08 26.73
CA VAL A 202 1.31 44.22 26.46
C VAL A 202 2.10 44.68 25.22
N LEU A 203 1.43 45.21 24.19
CA LEU A 203 2.10 45.78 23.02
C LEU A 203 2.78 47.12 23.35
N ARG A 204 2.20 47.93 24.25
CA ARG A 204 2.72 49.23 24.71
C ARG A 204 3.88 49.10 25.71
N GLU A 205 3.90 48.06 26.54
CA GLU A 205 5.06 47.72 27.39
C GLU A 205 6.21 47.10 26.60
N ARG A 206 5.91 46.34 25.53
CA ARG A 206 6.93 45.62 24.74
C ARG A 206 7.63 46.49 23.69
N TYR A 207 7.02 47.61 23.27
CA TYR A 207 7.57 48.53 22.28
C TYR A 207 7.65 49.98 22.78
N ARG A 208 8.41 50.20 23.85
CA ARG A 208 8.85 51.55 24.21
C ARG A 208 9.97 51.97 23.24
N PRO A 209 9.87 53.09 22.50
CA PRO A 209 10.98 53.57 21.70
C PRO A 209 12.10 54.04 22.63
N LEU A 210 13.30 53.49 22.46
CA LEU A 210 14.56 54.10 22.86
C LEU A 210 15.23 54.58 21.57
N GLU A 211 14.71 55.66 21.00
CA GLU A 211 15.57 56.60 20.28
C GLU A 211 16.19 57.53 21.33
N ASP A 212 17.49 57.79 21.18
CA ASP A 212 18.42 58.55 22.01
C ASP A 212 18.91 57.93 23.34
N ARG A 213 20.01 57.14 23.24
CA ARG A 213 21.35 57.60 23.65
C ARG A 213 22.47 56.61 23.25
N ASP A 214 23.47 57.18 22.57
CA ASP A 214 24.90 56.86 22.54
C ASP A 214 25.41 55.52 21.98
N ASN A 215 25.96 55.65 20.77
CA ASN A 215 27.31 55.25 20.36
C ASN A 215 28.13 54.42 21.38
N THR A 216 28.52 53.22 20.94
CA THR A 216 29.90 52.72 20.76
C THR A 216 29.94 51.24 21.16
N VAL A 217 30.68 50.44 20.37
CA VAL A 217 31.17 49.08 20.67
C VAL A 217 30.36 47.91 20.07
N LEU A 218 30.90 47.43 18.94
CA LEU A 218 30.90 46.07 18.37
C LEU A 218 30.15 45.83 17.05
N ARG A 219 30.84 46.27 15.99
CA ARG A 219 30.85 45.65 14.66
C ARG A 219 31.56 44.29 14.68
N GLY A 220 31.09 43.37 13.83
CA GLY A 220 31.71 42.08 13.49
C GLY A 220 30.85 40.95 14.06
N PHE A 221 30.13 40.13 13.29
CA PHE A 221 30.45 39.47 12.02
C PHE A 221 29.11 39.01 11.40
N LEU A 222 28.84 39.32 10.12
CA LEU A 222 28.10 38.47 9.16
C LEU A 222 27.85 39.25 7.85
N VAL A 223 28.78 39.22 6.91
CA VAL A 223 28.46 39.30 5.47
C VAL A 223 29.58 38.58 4.72
N GLN A 224 29.17 37.66 3.84
CA GLN A 224 29.80 37.21 2.58
C GLN A 224 29.91 35.69 2.51
N ASP A 225 28.93 35.08 1.85
CA ASP A 225 29.26 34.17 0.73
C ASP A 225 28.03 33.93 -0.15
N LEU A 226 27.89 34.76 -1.18
CA LEU A 226 27.14 34.51 -2.40
C LEU A 226 27.79 35.34 -3.50
N THR A 227 28.39 34.67 -4.50
CA THR A 227 28.36 34.95 -5.95
C THR A 227 29.62 34.37 -6.63
N MET A 228 29.45 33.32 -7.43
CA MET A 228 29.45 33.32 -8.92
C MET A 228 30.79 32.76 -9.44
N ARG A 229 30.81 31.59 -10.09
CA ARG A 229 30.55 31.33 -11.53
C ARG A 229 31.64 31.89 -12.46
N ASP A 230 32.18 30.95 -13.24
CA ASP A 230 32.88 31.05 -14.53
C ASP A 230 34.28 31.69 -14.58
N ALA A 231 35.29 30.89 -14.98
CA ALA A 231 35.94 31.02 -16.30
C ALA A 231 37.19 30.12 -16.45
N ASN A 232 37.25 29.44 -17.59
CA ASN A 232 38.41 28.79 -18.17
C ASN A 232 39.55 29.79 -18.46
N GLY A 233 40.81 29.36 -18.31
CA GLY A 233 41.97 30.07 -18.88
C GLY A 233 43.32 29.57 -18.36
N ALA A 234 44.15 29.03 -19.27
CA ALA A 234 45.51 28.52 -19.03
C ALA A 234 46.52 29.63 -18.61
N PRO A 235 47.70 29.28 -18.05
CA PRO A 235 48.56 30.23 -17.34
C PRO A 235 49.69 30.80 -18.20
N PRO A 236 50.31 31.94 -17.82
CA PRO A 236 51.67 32.23 -18.21
C PRO A 236 52.66 32.27 -17.02
N ARG A 237 53.91 32.07 -17.43
CA ARG A 237 55.12 31.73 -16.66
C ARG A 237 55.69 32.86 -15.79
N ARG A 238 56.42 32.43 -14.75
CA ARG A 238 57.34 33.22 -13.90
C ARG A 238 58.55 33.78 -14.66
N PRO A 239 59.14 34.85 -14.14
CA PRO A 239 60.52 34.85 -13.63
C PRO A 239 60.52 35.41 -12.18
N GLY A 240 61.40 35.11 -11.23
CA GLY A 240 62.85 34.89 -11.20
C GLY A 240 63.28 35.33 -9.78
N LEU A 241 64.27 34.66 -9.20
CA LEU A 241 64.66 34.63 -7.78
C LEU A 241 65.18 35.96 -7.18
N SER A 242 64.96 36.19 -5.88
CA SER A 242 66.02 36.31 -4.84
C SER A 242 65.49 36.90 -3.51
N GLY A 243 66.03 36.43 -2.38
CA GLY A 243 66.21 37.26 -1.18
C GLY A 243 65.27 37.01 0.00
N SER A 244 65.86 36.47 1.08
CA SER A 244 65.27 36.17 2.38
C SER A 244 64.80 37.39 3.17
N SER A 245 63.64 37.31 3.83
CA SER A 245 63.47 37.63 5.28
C SER A 245 62.00 37.58 5.72
N ILE A 246 61.74 36.76 6.76
CA ILE A 246 60.88 37.04 7.92
C ILE A 246 59.34 37.10 7.72
N SER A 247 58.69 36.13 8.37
CA SER A 247 57.34 36.11 8.97
C SER A 247 56.13 36.54 8.14
N GLU A 248 55.28 35.58 7.79
CA GLU A 248 53.93 35.41 8.36
C GLU A 248 53.21 34.26 7.63
N GLU A 249 53.14 33.10 8.27
CA GLU A 249 52.25 32.02 7.86
C GLU A 249 50.79 32.43 8.10
N ARG A 250 50.09 32.85 7.05
CA ARG A 250 48.63 32.74 6.99
C ARG A 250 48.27 31.35 6.47
N THR A 251 48.45 30.33 7.31
CA THR A 251 47.79 29.04 7.10
C THR A 251 46.33 29.18 7.51
N SER A 252 45.44 29.05 6.54
CA SER A 252 44.02 28.83 6.71
C SER A 252 43.76 27.74 7.76
N HIS A 253 43.01 28.09 8.81
CA HIS A 253 42.44 27.13 9.75
C HIS A 253 41.42 26.23 9.04
N ILE A 254 41.90 25.21 8.34
CA ILE A 254 41.15 23.97 8.21
C ILE A 254 41.32 23.29 9.56
N SER A 255 40.22 23.13 10.30
CA SER A 255 40.17 22.34 11.53
C SER A 255 40.57 20.90 11.22
N ARG A 256 41.88 20.65 11.20
CA ARG A 256 42.48 19.33 11.15
C ARG A 256 42.15 18.71 12.49
N ALA A 257 41.16 17.81 12.51
CA ALA A 257 40.88 16.99 13.68
C ALA A 257 42.23 16.41 14.16
N MET A 258 42.62 16.78 15.38
CA MET A 258 43.94 16.49 15.91
C MET A 258 44.16 14.98 15.89
N SER A 259 45.20 14.53 15.16
CA SER A 259 45.75 13.21 15.39
C SER A 259 46.36 13.23 16.79
N TYR A 260 45.72 12.54 17.73
CA TYR A 260 46.32 12.28 19.03
C TYR A 260 47.66 11.58 18.81
N ALA A 261 48.74 12.20 19.28
CA ALA A 261 50.04 11.57 19.34
C ALA A 261 49.94 10.35 20.26
N SER A 262 50.14 9.17 19.67
CA SER A 262 50.18 7.88 20.34
C SER A 262 51.28 7.88 21.40
N THR A 263 50.89 7.76 22.67
CA THR A 263 51.74 7.15 23.70
C THR A 263 51.68 5.64 23.53
N THR A 264 52.86 5.02 23.47
CA THR A 264 53.20 3.68 22.96
C THR A 264 52.60 2.49 23.74
N ALA A 265 51.51 2.67 24.49
CA ALA A 265 50.83 1.59 25.21
C ALA A 265 49.29 1.62 25.07
N THR A 266 48.71 2.56 24.30
CA THR A 266 47.25 2.55 24.02
C THR A 266 46.90 3.20 22.69
N SER A 267 47.71 2.96 21.64
CA SER A 267 47.35 3.37 20.28
C SER A 267 46.78 2.21 19.49
N VAL A 268 45.53 1.87 19.79
CA VAL A 268 44.65 1.39 18.73
C VAL A 268 44.29 2.66 17.96
N SER A 269 44.95 2.89 16.84
CA SER A 269 44.66 4.05 16.02
C SER A 269 43.18 4.02 15.62
N ILE A 270 42.50 5.15 15.77
CA ILE A 270 41.14 5.38 15.29
C ILE A 270 41.09 5.36 13.74
N SER A 271 42.21 5.06 13.06
CA SER A 271 42.21 4.57 11.69
C SER A 271 41.74 3.10 11.71
N GLY A 272 40.42 2.90 11.64
CA GLY A 272 39.77 1.61 11.82
C GLY A 272 40.47 0.47 11.07
N ASP A 273 40.51 -0.70 11.70
CA ASP A 273 41.03 -1.96 11.18
C ASP A 273 40.76 -2.12 9.67
N ILE A 274 41.74 -2.64 8.92
CA ILE A 274 41.64 -2.87 7.47
C ILE A 274 40.36 -3.67 7.15
N SER A 275 39.99 -4.61 8.03
CA SER A 275 38.75 -5.39 7.93
C SER A 275 37.47 -4.56 7.87
N SER A 276 37.49 -3.34 8.42
CA SER A 276 36.33 -2.43 8.52
C SER A 276 36.24 -1.45 7.34
N GLN A 277 37.23 -1.41 6.44
CA GLN A 277 37.32 -0.41 5.36
C GLN A 277 36.60 -0.87 4.08
N LEU A 278 35.28 -0.71 4.01
CA LEU A 278 34.47 -1.14 2.85
C LEU A 278 34.20 -0.02 1.82
N HIS A 279 34.31 1.26 2.21
CA HIS A 279 33.92 2.40 1.37
C HIS A 279 34.67 2.46 0.02
N GLY A 280 35.88 1.91 -0.04
CA GLY A 280 36.65 1.80 -1.28
C GLY A 280 35.98 0.96 -2.38
N GLY A 281 35.09 0.03 -2.01
CA GLY A 281 34.36 -0.81 -2.97
C GLY A 281 33.18 -0.14 -3.67
N TYR A 282 32.70 1.02 -3.18
CA TYR A 282 31.44 1.62 -3.66
C TYR A 282 31.40 3.16 -3.69
N PHE A 283 32.55 3.83 -3.55
CA PHE A 283 32.62 5.30 -3.57
C PHE A 283 32.26 5.91 -4.94
N HIS A 284 32.62 5.24 -6.05
CA HIS A 284 32.39 5.71 -7.42
C HIS A 284 31.12 5.08 -8.04
N PRO A 285 30.36 5.77 -8.92
CA PRO A 285 29.19 5.17 -9.60
C PRO A 285 29.46 3.82 -10.26
N LEU A 286 30.56 3.69 -11.00
CA LEU A 286 30.98 2.41 -11.60
C LEU A 286 31.35 1.35 -10.54
N ALA A 287 31.96 1.75 -9.42
CA ALA A 287 32.30 0.81 -8.36
C ALA A 287 31.03 0.23 -7.72
N ARG A 288 29.96 1.04 -7.55
CA ARG A 288 28.65 0.56 -7.11
C ARG A 288 28.03 -0.45 -8.08
N SER A 289 28.11 -0.20 -9.39
CA SER A 289 27.52 -1.12 -10.37
C SER A 289 28.27 -2.46 -10.48
N TRP A 290 29.57 -2.50 -10.15
CA TRP A 290 30.35 -3.73 -10.06
C TRP A 290 29.99 -4.61 -8.85
N GLN A 291 29.37 -4.05 -7.80
CA GLN A 291 28.91 -4.84 -6.65
C GLN A 291 27.68 -5.70 -6.98
N ALA A 292 26.96 -5.37 -8.06
CA ALA A 292 25.82 -6.17 -8.49
C ALA A 292 26.29 -7.45 -9.19
N GLU A 293 25.91 -8.61 -8.66
CA GLU A 293 26.16 -9.90 -9.31
C GLU A 293 25.46 -10.03 -10.68
N ARG A 294 24.40 -9.25 -10.89
CA ARG A 294 23.65 -9.16 -12.14
C ARG A 294 23.09 -7.76 -12.33
N GLN A 295 23.25 -7.22 -13.53
CA GLN A 295 22.62 -5.95 -13.93
C GLN A 295 21.33 -6.22 -14.71
N LEU A 296 20.34 -5.35 -14.55
CA LEU A 296 19.07 -5.42 -15.27
C LEU A 296 19.29 -5.13 -16.75
N THR A 297 18.73 -5.98 -17.61
CA THR A 297 18.76 -5.79 -19.07
C THR A 297 17.37 -5.98 -19.67
N LYS A 298 17.12 -5.39 -20.84
CA LYS A 298 15.80 -5.45 -21.51
C LYS A 298 15.33 -6.89 -21.77
N SER A 299 16.25 -7.82 -22.05
CA SER A 299 15.91 -9.23 -22.31
C SER A 299 15.47 -10.02 -21.08
N MET A 300 15.67 -9.50 -19.87
CA MET A 300 15.19 -10.13 -18.64
C MET A 300 13.70 -9.87 -18.38
N LEU A 301 13.10 -8.91 -19.09
CA LEU A 301 11.74 -8.46 -18.85
C LEU A 301 10.73 -9.28 -19.65
N ILE A 302 9.68 -9.74 -18.97
CA ILE A 302 8.48 -10.32 -19.57
C ILE A 302 7.30 -9.39 -19.28
N TYR A 303 6.64 -8.90 -20.33
CA TYR A 303 5.51 -8.00 -20.18
C TYR A 303 4.17 -8.76 -20.10
N PRO A 304 3.37 -8.61 -19.01
CA PRO A 304 2.02 -9.16 -18.93
C PRO A 304 1.04 -8.44 -19.86
N ILE A 305 0.19 -9.20 -20.57
CA ILE A 305 -0.81 -8.66 -21.49
C ILE A 305 -2.15 -9.37 -21.28
N PHE A 306 -3.22 -8.58 -21.16
CA PHE A 306 -4.60 -9.07 -20.99
C PHE A 306 -5.33 -9.01 -22.33
N VAL A 307 -5.69 -10.18 -22.86
CA VAL A 307 -6.30 -10.32 -24.18
C VAL A 307 -7.77 -10.69 -24.06
N THR A 308 -8.66 -9.90 -24.64
CA THR A 308 -10.11 -10.14 -24.63
C THR A 308 -10.59 -10.83 -25.92
N ASP A 309 -11.80 -11.37 -25.86
CA ASP A 309 -12.52 -12.00 -26.98
C ASP A 309 -13.43 -11.04 -27.77
N GLY A 310 -13.37 -9.74 -27.45
CA GLY A 310 -14.00 -8.67 -28.23
C GLY A 310 -13.28 -8.38 -29.54
N GLU A 311 -13.90 -7.56 -30.38
CA GLU A 311 -13.39 -7.28 -31.74
C GLU A 311 -12.43 -6.09 -31.79
N ASP A 312 -12.63 -5.10 -30.93
CA ASP A 312 -11.86 -3.84 -30.95
C ASP A 312 -11.58 -3.27 -29.54
N ASP A 313 -11.67 -4.12 -28.52
CA ASP A 313 -11.51 -3.69 -27.13
C ASP A 313 -10.12 -3.06 -26.88
N PHE A 314 -10.10 -1.96 -26.14
CA PHE A 314 -8.90 -1.31 -25.62
C PHE A 314 -9.27 -0.55 -24.33
N THR A 315 -9.54 -1.30 -23.27
CA THR A 315 -10.15 -0.82 -22.04
C THR A 315 -9.10 -0.66 -20.95
N LEU A 316 -8.95 0.55 -20.41
CA LEU A 316 -8.07 0.81 -19.27
C LEU A 316 -8.53 0.03 -18.02
N VAL A 317 -7.59 -0.57 -17.29
CA VAL A 317 -7.85 -1.19 -15.99
C VAL A 317 -7.57 -0.18 -14.88
N PRO A 318 -8.60 0.40 -14.20
CA PRO A 318 -8.38 1.53 -13.30
C PRO A 318 -7.50 1.21 -12.08
N SER A 319 -7.58 -0.02 -11.56
CA SER A 319 -6.78 -0.47 -10.43
C SER A 319 -5.34 -0.81 -10.79
N LEU A 320 -5.01 -0.90 -12.08
CA LEU A 320 -3.69 -1.28 -12.60
C LEU A 320 -3.16 -0.20 -13.56
N PRO A 321 -2.50 0.85 -13.04
CA PRO A 321 -2.18 2.07 -13.79
C PRO A 321 -1.52 1.83 -15.15
N GLY A 322 -2.13 2.38 -16.21
CA GLY A 322 -1.62 2.32 -17.58
C GLY A 322 -1.78 0.97 -18.29
N GLN A 323 -2.32 -0.05 -17.63
CA GLN A 323 -2.56 -1.36 -18.24
C GLN A 323 -3.96 -1.43 -18.85
N HIS A 324 -4.08 -2.18 -19.93
CA HIS A 324 -5.31 -2.30 -20.70
C HIS A 324 -5.70 -3.77 -20.88
N GLN A 325 -7.00 -4.02 -20.92
CA GLN A 325 -7.59 -5.19 -21.58
C GLN A 325 -7.73 -4.85 -23.06
N LEU A 326 -7.19 -5.68 -23.95
CA LEU A 326 -7.26 -5.41 -25.38
C LEU A 326 -7.65 -6.63 -26.19
N SER A 327 -8.38 -6.40 -27.26
CA SER A 327 -8.71 -7.43 -28.25
C SER A 327 -7.48 -7.85 -29.05
N VAL A 328 -7.57 -9.01 -29.69
CA VAL A 328 -6.52 -9.54 -30.56
C VAL A 328 -6.19 -8.58 -31.72
N SER A 329 -7.16 -7.83 -32.24
CA SER A 329 -6.96 -6.86 -33.34
C SER A 329 -6.09 -5.67 -32.91
N ARG A 330 -6.18 -5.24 -31.64
CA ARG A 330 -5.41 -4.15 -31.05
C ARG A 330 -4.01 -4.57 -30.61
N LEU A 331 -3.71 -5.87 -30.58
CA LEU A 331 -2.47 -6.42 -30.05
C LEU A 331 -1.23 -6.00 -30.86
N VAL A 332 -1.31 -6.04 -32.19
CA VAL A 332 -0.21 -5.65 -33.07
C VAL A 332 0.19 -4.19 -32.91
N PRO A 333 -0.72 -3.20 -33.11
CA PRO A 333 -0.36 -1.80 -32.96
C PRO A 333 0.07 -1.45 -31.53
N PHE A 334 -0.44 -2.17 -30.52
CA PHE A 334 0.00 -1.99 -29.14
C PHE A 334 1.43 -2.48 -28.89
N LEU A 335 1.80 -3.64 -29.44
CA LEU A 335 3.12 -4.24 -29.24
C LEU A 335 4.22 -3.62 -30.10
N GLU A 336 3.92 -3.22 -31.33
CA GLU A 336 4.90 -2.70 -32.29
C GLU A 336 5.86 -1.64 -31.72
N PRO A 337 5.42 -0.57 -31.02
CA PRO A 337 6.33 0.39 -30.41
C PRO A 337 7.20 -0.23 -29.30
N LEU A 338 6.69 -1.20 -28.53
CA LEU A 338 7.45 -1.87 -27.48
C LEU A 338 8.51 -2.79 -28.06
N VAL A 339 8.19 -3.49 -29.16
CA VAL A 339 9.16 -4.32 -29.90
C VAL A 339 10.30 -3.47 -30.44
N HIS A 340 10.01 -2.29 -31.01
CA HIS A 340 11.06 -1.35 -31.45
C HIS A 340 11.96 -0.87 -30.31
N LYS A 341 11.41 -0.71 -29.09
CA LYS A 341 12.18 -0.34 -27.90
C LYS A 341 13.00 -1.50 -27.30
N GLY A 342 12.86 -2.71 -27.84
CA GLY A 342 13.62 -3.89 -27.45
C GLY A 342 12.87 -4.91 -26.60
N LEU A 343 11.54 -4.88 -26.54
CA LEU A 343 10.74 -5.93 -25.90
C LEU A 343 11.10 -7.30 -26.51
N ARG A 344 11.39 -8.29 -25.67
CA ARG A 344 11.76 -9.65 -26.11
C ARG A 344 10.75 -10.72 -25.73
N SER A 345 9.94 -10.50 -24.70
CA SER A 345 9.02 -11.51 -24.20
C SER A 345 7.73 -10.92 -23.67
N VAL A 346 6.63 -11.65 -23.87
CA VAL A 346 5.31 -11.34 -23.30
C VAL A 346 4.77 -12.55 -22.56
N ILE A 347 3.87 -12.31 -21.60
CA ILE A 347 3.05 -13.36 -21.00
C ILE A 347 1.56 -13.03 -21.17
N LEU A 348 0.84 -13.92 -21.84
CA LEU A 348 -0.57 -13.71 -22.20
C LEU A 348 -1.50 -14.24 -21.12
N PHE A 349 -2.51 -13.43 -20.79
CA PHE A 349 -3.65 -13.77 -19.94
C PHE A 349 -4.93 -13.59 -20.75
N GLY A 350 -5.79 -14.61 -20.79
CA GLY A 350 -7.06 -14.52 -21.51
C GLY A 350 -8.14 -13.92 -20.62
N VAL A 351 -8.95 -13.04 -21.17
CA VAL A 351 -10.04 -12.38 -20.47
C VAL A 351 -11.32 -12.56 -21.31
N PRO A 352 -11.94 -13.75 -21.29
CA PRO A 352 -13.19 -13.97 -22.01
C PRO A 352 -14.31 -13.14 -21.36
N LEU A 353 -14.88 -12.22 -22.13
CA LEU A 353 -15.96 -11.33 -21.73
C LEU A 353 -17.32 -11.76 -22.29
N LYS A 354 -17.35 -12.59 -23.34
CA LYS A 354 -18.61 -13.05 -23.94
C LYS A 354 -19.44 -13.86 -22.92
N PRO A 355 -20.76 -13.58 -22.79
CA PRO A 355 -21.64 -14.35 -21.93
C PRO A 355 -21.67 -15.83 -22.33
N GLY A 356 -21.70 -16.73 -21.34
CA GLY A 356 -21.74 -18.18 -21.57
C GLY A 356 -20.38 -18.84 -21.85
N THR A 357 -19.30 -18.06 -22.00
CA THR A 357 -17.96 -18.61 -22.22
C THR A 357 -17.38 -19.30 -20.99
N LYS A 358 -17.75 -18.85 -19.77
CA LYS A 358 -17.27 -19.44 -18.52
C LYS A 358 -18.18 -20.56 -18.05
N ASP A 359 -17.59 -21.73 -17.75
CA ASP A 359 -18.30 -22.91 -17.24
C ASP A 359 -17.56 -23.55 -16.06
N ALA A 360 -18.04 -24.67 -15.51
CA ALA A 360 -17.40 -25.31 -14.36
C ALA A 360 -16.06 -26.00 -14.67
N LEU A 361 -15.76 -26.26 -15.96
CA LEU A 361 -14.60 -27.03 -16.40
C LEU A 361 -13.51 -26.15 -17.04
N GLY A 362 -13.80 -24.86 -17.23
CA GLY A 362 -12.94 -23.95 -17.99
C GLY A 362 -12.81 -24.38 -19.44
N SER A 363 -13.89 -24.82 -20.10
CA SER A 363 -13.82 -25.37 -21.47
C SER A 363 -13.25 -24.38 -22.49
N ALA A 364 -13.46 -23.08 -22.29
CA ALA A 364 -12.92 -22.04 -23.16
C ALA A 364 -11.41 -21.76 -23.01
N ALA A 365 -10.73 -22.38 -22.03
CA ALA A 365 -9.31 -22.12 -21.76
C ALA A 365 -8.40 -22.49 -22.93
N ASP A 366 -8.78 -23.48 -23.74
CA ASP A 366 -8.05 -23.93 -24.93
C ASP A 366 -8.88 -23.86 -26.21
N ASP A 367 -9.92 -23.02 -26.21
CA ASP A 367 -10.68 -22.72 -27.41
C ASP A 367 -9.74 -22.22 -28.53
N PRO A 368 -9.66 -22.90 -29.69
CA PRO A 368 -8.84 -22.46 -30.82
C PRO A 368 -9.18 -21.06 -31.33
N ASP A 369 -10.39 -20.58 -31.07
CA ASP A 369 -10.89 -19.23 -31.39
C ASP A 369 -10.88 -18.30 -30.17
N GLY A 370 -10.44 -18.79 -29.02
CA GLY A 370 -10.25 -18.05 -27.79
C GLY A 370 -9.15 -16.98 -27.88
N PRO A 371 -9.16 -16.00 -26.97
CA PRO A 371 -8.30 -14.83 -27.05
C PRO A 371 -6.80 -15.18 -27.02
N VAL A 372 -6.40 -16.15 -26.18
CA VAL A 372 -4.99 -16.54 -26.03
C VAL A 372 -4.45 -17.21 -27.29
N ILE A 373 -5.13 -18.23 -27.83
CA ILE A 373 -4.66 -18.94 -29.02
C ILE A 373 -4.62 -18.02 -30.24
N ARG A 374 -5.62 -17.16 -30.40
CA ARG A 374 -5.62 -16.15 -31.47
C ARG A 374 -4.46 -15.16 -31.30
N ALA A 375 -4.18 -14.69 -30.09
CA ALA A 375 -3.05 -13.81 -29.80
C ALA A 375 -1.70 -14.48 -30.08
N ILE A 376 -1.51 -15.75 -29.69
CA ILE A 376 -0.29 -16.52 -30.02
C ILE A 376 -0.06 -16.50 -31.52
N ARG A 377 -1.07 -16.90 -32.32
CA ARG A 377 -0.96 -16.96 -33.79
C ARG A 377 -0.63 -15.61 -34.40
N GLN A 378 -1.27 -14.53 -33.92
CA GLN A 378 -1.00 -13.17 -34.40
C GLN A 378 0.40 -12.68 -34.04
N ILE A 379 0.87 -12.90 -32.81
CA ILE A 379 2.24 -12.51 -32.42
C ILE A 379 3.27 -13.33 -33.19
N ARG A 380 3.07 -14.64 -33.36
CA ARG A 380 3.96 -15.51 -34.15
C ARG A 380 4.10 -15.02 -35.59
N LEU A 381 3.01 -14.56 -36.18
CA LEU A 381 2.99 -14.04 -37.55
C LEU A 381 3.69 -12.67 -37.66
N ARG A 382 3.37 -11.73 -36.76
CA ARG A 382 3.82 -10.34 -36.89
C ARG A 382 5.18 -10.07 -36.24
N PHE A 383 5.48 -10.74 -35.14
CA PHE A 383 6.68 -10.54 -34.32
C PHE A 383 7.38 -11.88 -34.04
N PRO A 384 7.95 -12.56 -35.06
CA PRO A 384 8.53 -13.88 -34.91
C PRO A 384 9.69 -13.95 -33.89
N GLN A 385 10.31 -12.81 -33.57
CA GLN A 385 11.38 -12.64 -32.59
C GLN A 385 10.91 -12.55 -31.12
N ILE A 386 9.61 -12.37 -30.88
CA ILE A 386 9.06 -12.29 -29.53
C ILE A 386 8.90 -13.69 -28.95
N PHE A 387 9.47 -13.87 -27.77
CA PHE A 387 9.26 -15.06 -26.95
C PHE A 387 7.87 -14.97 -26.30
N ILE A 388 7.07 -16.03 -26.44
CA ILE A 388 5.64 -16.01 -26.08
C ILE A 388 5.46 -16.96 -24.92
N CYS A 389 5.18 -16.40 -23.75
CA CYS A 389 4.72 -17.13 -22.59
C CYS A 389 3.19 -17.07 -22.52
N THR A 390 2.55 -18.15 -22.07
CA THR A 390 1.11 -18.18 -21.80
C THR A 390 0.87 -18.64 -20.37
N ASP A 391 0.05 -17.91 -19.61
CA ASP A 391 -0.43 -18.43 -18.33
C ASP A 391 -1.28 -19.68 -18.57
N VAL A 392 -1.06 -20.74 -17.80
CA VAL A 392 -1.91 -21.94 -17.84
C VAL A 392 -2.64 -22.06 -16.51
N CYS A 393 -3.94 -21.77 -16.52
CA CYS A 393 -4.81 -21.81 -15.36
C CYS A 393 -6.28 -21.80 -15.82
N LEU A 394 -7.21 -22.20 -14.95
CA LEU A 394 -8.65 -22.21 -15.26
C LEU A 394 -9.43 -21.03 -14.64
N CYS A 395 -8.79 -20.18 -13.84
CA CYS A 395 -9.54 -19.16 -13.07
C CYS A 395 -10.19 -18.06 -13.91
N GLU A 396 -9.68 -17.79 -15.11
CA GLU A 396 -10.26 -16.83 -16.05
C GLU A 396 -11.47 -17.42 -16.80
N TYR A 397 -11.51 -18.74 -16.90
CA TYR A 397 -12.46 -19.50 -17.73
C TYR A 397 -13.53 -20.24 -16.92
N THR A 398 -13.36 -20.33 -15.60
CA THR A 398 -14.33 -21.01 -14.74
C THR A 398 -15.42 -20.07 -14.23
N SER A 399 -16.66 -20.56 -14.15
CA SER A 399 -17.81 -19.81 -13.62
C SER A 399 -17.66 -19.46 -12.13
N HIS A 400 -16.88 -20.25 -11.38
CA HIS A 400 -16.59 -20.04 -9.96
C HIS A 400 -15.27 -19.29 -9.70
N GLY A 401 -14.44 -19.03 -10.72
CA GLY A 401 -13.19 -18.28 -10.59
C GLY A 401 -12.07 -18.96 -9.77
N HIS A 402 -12.14 -20.28 -9.60
CA HIS A 402 -11.07 -21.08 -8.95
C HIS A 402 -10.08 -21.58 -10.00
N CYS A 403 -8.86 -21.90 -9.56
CA CYS A 403 -7.78 -22.29 -10.47
C CYS A 403 -7.87 -23.72 -11.03
N GLY A 404 -8.91 -24.49 -10.66
CA GLY A 404 -9.13 -25.86 -11.13
C GLY A 404 -10.59 -26.28 -10.99
N ILE A 405 -10.87 -27.53 -11.34
CA ILE A 405 -12.19 -28.16 -11.26
C ILE A 405 -12.50 -28.47 -9.80
N LEU A 406 -13.73 -28.19 -9.36
CA LEU A 406 -14.18 -28.42 -7.99
C LEU A 406 -14.94 -29.75 -7.85
N ARG A 407 -14.91 -30.33 -6.65
CA ARG A 407 -15.83 -31.40 -6.21
C ARG A 407 -17.16 -30.80 -5.77
N ASP A 408 -18.13 -31.67 -5.52
CA ASP A 408 -19.47 -31.28 -5.04
C ASP A 408 -19.44 -30.51 -3.71
N ASP A 409 -18.44 -30.75 -2.87
CA ASP A 409 -18.22 -30.02 -1.60
C ASP A 409 -17.52 -28.65 -1.77
N GLY A 410 -17.22 -28.25 -3.00
CA GLY A 410 -16.50 -27.03 -3.33
C GLY A 410 -14.97 -27.11 -3.17
N SER A 411 -14.43 -28.26 -2.75
CA SER A 411 -12.98 -28.48 -2.68
C SER A 411 -12.37 -28.71 -4.06
N LEU A 412 -11.07 -28.44 -4.22
CA LEU A 412 -10.36 -28.61 -5.49
C LEU A 412 -10.18 -30.10 -5.84
N ASN A 413 -10.71 -30.55 -6.97
CA ASN A 413 -10.43 -31.87 -7.52
C ASN A 413 -9.10 -31.86 -8.26
N ASN A 414 -8.01 -32.15 -7.53
CA ASN A 414 -6.64 -32.07 -8.05
C ASN A 414 -6.43 -32.90 -9.31
N GLN A 415 -6.92 -34.14 -9.37
CA GLN A 415 -6.67 -35.03 -10.51
C GLN A 415 -7.31 -34.48 -11.80
N LEU A 416 -8.62 -34.19 -11.75
CA LEU A 416 -9.32 -33.62 -12.90
C LEU A 416 -8.74 -32.26 -13.31
N SER A 417 -8.34 -31.45 -12.33
CA SER A 417 -7.71 -30.15 -12.58
C SER A 417 -6.39 -30.31 -13.32
N VAL A 418 -5.52 -31.20 -12.86
CA VAL A 418 -4.21 -31.48 -13.49
C VAL A 418 -4.39 -31.97 -14.92
N ASP A 419 -5.33 -32.88 -15.16
CA ASP A 419 -5.58 -33.42 -16.50
C ASP A 419 -6.01 -32.29 -17.46
N ARG A 420 -6.99 -31.48 -17.04
CA ARG A 420 -7.50 -30.34 -17.80
C ARG A 420 -6.46 -29.25 -18.05
N ILE A 421 -5.71 -28.87 -17.03
CA ILE A 421 -4.62 -27.86 -17.13
C ILE A 421 -3.55 -28.34 -18.10
N SER A 422 -3.26 -29.64 -18.10
CA SER A 422 -2.30 -30.21 -19.03
C SER A 422 -2.82 -30.14 -20.47
N ASP A 423 -4.11 -30.36 -20.72
CA ASP A 423 -4.69 -30.18 -22.07
C ASP A 423 -4.55 -28.72 -22.56
N VAL A 424 -4.83 -27.75 -21.68
CA VAL A 424 -4.68 -26.33 -21.99
C VAL A 424 -3.23 -25.97 -22.35
N ALA A 425 -2.26 -26.45 -21.57
CA ALA A 425 -0.84 -26.23 -21.85
C ALA A 425 -0.46 -26.76 -23.24
N ILE A 426 -0.92 -27.96 -23.59
CA ILE A 426 -0.63 -28.57 -24.90
C ILE A 426 -1.28 -27.80 -26.04
N ALA A 427 -2.52 -27.33 -25.87
CA ALA A 427 -3.19 -26.53 -26.87
C ALA A 427 -2.44 -25.22 -27.16
N TYR A 428 -1.97 -24.52 -26.12
CA TYR A 428 -1.15 -23.32 -26.29
C TYR A 428 0.20 -23.61 -26.94
N ALA A 429 0.87 -24.70 -26.56
CA ALA A 429 2.13 -25.11 -27.18
C ALA A 429 1.94 -25.46 -28.68
N LYS A 430 0.87 -26.20 -29.03
CA LYS A 430 0.49 -26.50 -30.41
C LYS A 430 0.11 -25.26 -31.22
N ALA A 431 -0.48 -24.26 -30.58
CA ALA A 431 -0.78 -22.96 -31.20
C ALA A 431 0.49 -22.14 -31.50
N GLY A 432 1.63 -22.47 -30.89
CA GLY A 432 2.92 -21.83 -31.12
C GLY A 432 3.46 -21.02 -29.94
N ALA A 433 2.95 -21.21 -28.72
CA ALA A 433 3.58 -20.64 -27.54
C ALA A 433 4.97 -21.25 -27.34
N HIS A 434 5.96 -20.40 -27.08
CA HIS A 434 7.33 -20.84 -26.81
C HIS A 434 7.48 -21.34 -25.37
N CYS A 435 6.63 -20.84 -24.47
CA CYS A 435 6.64 -21.18 -23.06
C CYS A 435 5.22 -21.30 -22.52
N VAL A 436 4.96 -22.36 -21.76
CA VAL A 436 3.72 -22.54 -20.99
C VAL A 436 4.04 -22.34 -19.51
N ALA A 437 3.26 -21.51 -18.84
CA ALA A 437 3.54 -21.06 -17.48
C ALA A 437 2.38 -21.40 -16.51
N PRO A 438 2.30 -22.65 -16.01
CA PRO A 438 1.21 -23.10 -15.14
C PRO A 438 1.20 -22.40 -13.79
N SER A 439 0.12 -21.67 -13.51
CA SER A 439 -0.03 -20.78 -12.34
C SER A 439 -1.06 -21.27 -11.32
N ASP A 440 -1.61 -22.45 -11.53
CA ASP A 440 -2.75 -23.03 -10.82
C ASP A 440 -2.44 -23.53 -9.39
N MET A 441 -1.19 -23.94 -9.14
CA MET A 441 -0.72 -24.55 -7.87
C MET A 441 -1.32 -25.93 -7.51
N ASN A 442 -1.86 -26.68 -8.47
CA ASN A 442 -2.23 -28.08 -8.23
C ASN A 442 -0.99 -28.96 -8.04
N ASP A 443 -1.13 -30.01 -7.24
CA ASP A 443 -0.03 -30.94 -6.99
C ASP A 443 0.17 -31.87 -8.20
N GLY A 444 1.42 -31.96 -8.70
CA GLY A 444 1.79 -32.84 -9.80
C GLY A 444 1.52 -32.31 -11.22
N ARG A 445 1.04 -31.07 -11.37
CA ARG A 445 0.71 -30.52 -12.71
C ARG A 445 1.93 -30.41 -13.64
N ILE A 446 3.12 -30.17 -13.10
CA ILE A 446 4.34 -29.99 -13.91
C ILE A 446 4.70 -31.32 -14.57
N ARG A 447 4.65 -32.41 -13.80
CA ARG A 447 4.87 -33.76 -14.33
C ARG A 447 3.89 -34.08 -15.44
N ALA A 448 2.60 -33.82 -15.22
CA ALA A 448 1.56 -34.11 -16.21
C ALA A 448 1.75 -33.31 -17.51
N ILE A 449 2.02 -32.01 -17.40
CA ILE A 449 2.32 -31.16 -18.56
C ILE A 449 3.58 -31.65 -19.29
N LYS A 450 4.68 -31.91 -18.57
CA LYS A 450 5.94 -32.35 -19.18
C LYS A 450 5.78 -33.69 -19.90
N LEU A 451 5.06 -34.65 -19.30
CA LEU A 451 4.77 -35.93 -19.93
C LEU A 451 3.95 -35.78 -21.22
N LYS A 452 2.88 -34.96 -21.20
CA LYS A 452 2.10 -34.70 -22.43
C LYS A 452 2.93 -33.97 -23.50
N LEU A 453 3.82 -33.04 -23.11
CA LEU A 453 4.73 -32.38 -24.06
C LEU A 453 5.69 -33.39 -24.73
N ILE A 454 6.14 -34.40 -23.99
CA ILE A 454 6.99 -35.49 -24.50
C ILE A 454 6.18 -36.37 -25.45
N GLU A 455 4.99 -36.79 -25.04
CA GLU A 455 4.07 -37.63 -25.84
C GLU A 455 3.71 -36.98 -27.18
N GLU A 456 3.46 -35.68 -27.17
CA GLU A 456 3.17 -34.88 -28.36
C GLU A 456 4.42 -34.57 -29.20
N GLY A 457 5.62 -34.96 -28.76
CA GLY A 457 6.88 -34.74 -29.45
C GLY A 457 7.31 -33.26 -29.51
N ILE A 458 6.79 -32.41 -28.62
CA ILE A 458 7.03 -30.96 -28.62
C ILE A 458 7.81 -30.45 -27.39
N ALA A 459 8.17 -31.33 -26.45
CA ALA A 459 8.95 -30.97 -25.25
C ALA A 459 10.30 -30.28 -25.55
N HIS A 460 10.94 -30.60 -26.67
CA HIS A 460 12.23 -30.02 -27.06
C HIS A 460 12.15 -28.56 -27.53
N LYS A 461 10.94 -28.04 -27.77
CA LYS A 461 10.69 -26.68 -28.31
C LYS A 461 9.74 -25.85 -27.44
N THR A 462 9.33 -26.37 -26.28
CA THR A 462 8.40 -25.70 -25.36
C THR A 462 9.02 -25.63 -23.97
N VAL A 463 9.23 -24.41 -23.49
CA VAL A 463 9.71 -24.14 -22.13
C VAL A 463 8.57 -24.31 -21.14
N LEU A 464 8.82 -25.02 -20.04
CA LEU A 464 7.87 -25.17 -18.93
C LEU A 464 8.29 -24.28 -17.76
N MET A 465 7.62 -23.13 -17.60
CA MET A 465 7.89 -22.14 -16.56
C MET A 465 6.92 -22.29 -15.39
N SER A 466 7.32 -23.05 -14.39
CA SER A 466 6.45 -23.32 -13.25
C SER A 466 6.33 -22.11 -12.31
N TYR A 467 5.10 -21.74 -11.94
CA TYR A 467 4.87 -20.93 -10.74
C TYR A 467 5.06 -21.77 -9.49
N SER A 468 6.29 -22.21 -9.23
CA SER A 468 6.62 -23.18 -8.18
C SER A 468 6.30 -22.70 -6.77
N ALA A 469 6.54 -21.41 -6.50
CA ALA A 469 6.25 -20.81 -5.21
C ALA A 469 5.30 -19.62 -5.40
N LYS A 470 4.01 -19.93 -5.59
CA LYS A 470 2.93 -18.94 -5.66
C LYS A 470 2.17 -18.88 -4.34
N PHE A 471 2.27 -17.75 -3.65
CA PHE A 471 1.65 -17.52 -2.36
C PHE A 471 0.24 -16.96 -2.48
N SER A 472 -0.62 -17.31 -1.52
CA SER A 472 -1.87 -16.62 -1.25
C SER A 472 -1.59 -15.27 -0.59
N GLY A 473 -2.43 -14.27 -0.85
CA GLY A 473 -2.23 -12.93 -0.28
C GLY A 473 -3.12 -11.87 -0.89
N CYS A 474 -2.95 -10.62 -0.44
CA CYS A 474 -3.75 -9.47 -0.85
C CYS A 474 -3.19 -8.72 -2.07
N LEU A 475 -2.00 -9.05 -2.56
CA LEU A 475 -1.31 -8.32 -3.64
C LEU A 475 -1.83 -8.64 -5.06
N TYR A 476 -2.95 -9.36 -5.18
CA TYR A 476 -3.54 -9.75 -6.47
C TYR A 476 -4.80 -8.97 -6.85
N GLY A 477 -5.25 -8.02 -6.04
CA GLY A 477 -6.49 -7.26 -6.27
C GLY A 477 -6.59 -6.72 -7.70
N PRO A 478 -5.66 -5.85 -8.14
CA PRO A 478 -5.74 -5.26 -9.47
C PRO A 478 -5.65 -6.26 -10.63
N PHE A 479 -4.95 -7.39 -10.45
CA PHE A 479 -4.93 -8.47 -11.44
C PHE A 479 -6.31 -9.12 -11.58
N ARG A 480 -7.04 -9.30 -10.47
CA ARG A 480 -8.38 -9.90 -10.52
C ARG A 480 -9.36 -9.01 -11.27
N ASP A 481 -9.22 -7.70 -11.17
CA ASP A 481 -9.99 -6.74 -11.96
C ASP A 481 -9.60 -6.83 -13.45
N ALA A 482 -8.30 -6.89 -13.73
CA ALA A 482 -7.77 -7.00 -15.09
C ALA A 482 -8.15 -8.31 -15.80
N ALA A 483 -8.15 -9.43 -15.08
CA ALA A 483 -8.41 -10.77 -15.63
C ALA A 483 -9.87 -11.22 -15.49
N GLY A 484 -10.71 -10.45 -14.80
CA GLY A 484 -12.09 -10.87 -14.48
C GLY A 484 -12.15 -12.19 -13.72
N SER A 485 -11.17 -12.43 -12.83
CA SER A 485 -10.89 -13.75 -12.23
C SER A 485 -11.12 -13.77 -10.71
N ALA A 486 -11.95 -12.89 -10.16
CA ALA A 486 -12.27 -12.93 -8.74
C ALA A 486 -13.02 -14.24 -8.41
N PRO A 487 -12.63 -14.99 -7.36
CA PRO A 487 -13.36 -16.20 -6.98
C PRO A 487 -14.77 -15.86 -6.53
N SER A 488 -15.76 -16.63 -6.99
CA SER A 488 -17.18 -16.40 -6.71
C SER A 488 -17.54 -16.72 -5.25
N PHE A 489 -16.76 -17.57 -4.59
CA PHE A 489 -16.88 -17.90 -3.16
C PHE A 489 -15.53 -18.34 -2.57
N GLY A 490 -15.44 -18.35 -1.25
CA GLY A 490 -14.26 -18.82 -0.53
C GLY A 490 -12.98 -18.06 -0.87
N ASP A 491 -11.84 -18.76 -0.79
CA ASP A 491 -10.54 -18.23 -1.15
C ASP A 491 -9.65 -19.31 -1.82
N ARG A 492 -8.38 -18.96 -2.08
CA ARG A 492 -7.41 -19.82 -2.76
C ARG A 492 -6.37 -20.43 -1.81
N LYS A 493 -6.57 -20.35 -0.48
CA LYS A 493 -5.57 -20.73 0.52
C LYS A 493 -5.35 -22.24 0.64
N CYS A 494 -6.22 -23.06 0.04
CA CYS A 494 -6.09 -24.51 0.05
C CYS A 494 -5.15 -25.06 -1.06
N TYR A 495 -4.58 -24.20 -1.91
CA TYR A 495 -3.63 -24.59 -2.95
C TYR A 495 -2.54 -23.55 -3.19
N GLN A 496 -2.85 -22.24 -3.09
CA GLN A 496 -1.79 -21.23 -3.01
C GLN A 496 -1.11 -21.27 -1.64
N LEU A 497 0.21 -21.12 -1.62
CA LEU A 497 0.99 -21.28 -0.40
C LEU A 497 0.60 -20.23 0.67
N PRO A 498 0.56 -20.59 1.96
CA PRO A 498 0.35 -19.60 3.02
C PRO A 498 1.60 -18.68 3.13
N PRO A 499 1.45 -17.36 3.43
CA PRO A 499 2.59 -16.42 3.49
C PRO A 499 3.75 -16.87 4.39
N GLY A 500 3.45 -17.45 5.57
CA GLY A 500 4.49 -17.99 6.47
C GLY A 500 5.08 -19.34 6.05
N GLY A 501 4.69 -19.87 4.89
CA GLY A 501 4.94 -21.24 4.44
C GLY A 501 6.27 -21.48 3.74
N ARG A 502 7.40 -20.96 4.24
CA ARG A 502 8.72 -21.12 3.60
C ARG A 502 9.09 -22.58 3.32
N GLY A 503 8.84 -23.49 4.27
CA GLY A 503 9.11 -24.92 4.10
C GLY A 503 8.29 -25.57 2.97
N LEU A 504 7.04 -25.13 2.76
CA LEU A 504 6.22 -25.60 1.65
C LEU A 504 6.74 -25.06 0.31
N ALA A 505 7.16 -23.79 0.26
CA ALA A 505 7.74 -23.20 -0.93
C ALA A 505 9.00 -23.96 -1.39
N ARG A 506 9.93 -24.25 -0.47
CA ARG A 506 11.13 -25.05 -0.76
C ARG A 506 10.78 -26.44 -1.29
N ARG A 507 9.81 -27.13 -0.68
CA ARG A 507 9.33 -28.45 -1.15
C ARG A 507 8.69 -28.37 -2.54
N ALA A 508 7.86 -27.36 -2.81
CA ALA A 508 7.21 -27.17 -4.10
C ALA A 508 8.22 -26.84 -5.21
N ILE A 509 9.23 -26.03 -4.92
CA ILE A 509 10.36 -25.76 -5.83
C ILE A 509 11.08 -27.06 -6.17
N VAL A 510 11.53 -27.82 -5.16
CA VAL A 510 12.24 -29.10 -5.38
C VAL A 510 11.38 -30.09 -6.17
N ARG A 511 10.08 -30.18 -5.85
CA ARG A 511 9.13 -31.01 -6.60
C ARG A 511 9.10 -30.61 -8.07
N ASP A 512 8.84 -29.35 -8.37
CA ASP A 512 8.64 -28.89 -9.74
C ASP A 512 9.91 -29.01 -10.59
N ILE A 513 11.09 -28.84 -9.97
CA ILE A 513 12.38 -29.15 -10.61
C ILE A 513 12.44 -30.63 -10.98
N GLY A 514 12.13 -31.53 -10.02
CA GLY A 514 12.13 -32.98 -10.25
C GLY A 514 11.05 -33.44 -11.24
N GLU A 515 10.01 -32.65 -11.44
CA GLU A 515 8.92 -32.91 -12.40
C GLU A 515 9.21 -32.38 -13.82
N GLY A 516 10.32 -31.67 -14.02
CA GLY A 516 10.79 -31.25 -15.35
C GLY A 516 10.49 -29.80 -15.72
N ALA A 517 10.29 -28.92 -14.74
CA ALA A 517 10.26 -27.48 -14.98
C ALA A 517 11.62 -26.98 -15.52
N ASP A 518 11.58 -26.20 -16.59
CA ASP A 518 12.77 -25.59 -17.19
C ASP A 518 13.08 -24.22 -16.55
N ILE A 519 12.06 -23.58 -15.96
CA ILE A 519 12.17 -22.33 -15.20
C ILE A 519 11.27 -22.45 -13.96
N ILE A 520 11.77 -22.01 -12.81
CA ILE A 520 10.99 -21.90 -11.57
C ILE A 520 10.67 -20.44 -11.27
N MET A 521 9.45 -20.15 -10.82
CA MET A 521 8.98 -18.80 -10.55
C MET A 521 8.48 -18.63 -9.12
N VAL A 522 8.82 -17.49 -8.52
CA VAL A 522 8.27 -17.00 -7.25
C VAL A 522 7.27 -15.86 -7.50
N LYS A 523 6.12 -15.92 -6.83
CA LYS A 523 5.03 -14.94 -6.94
C LYS A 523 4.28 -14.78 -5.61
N PRO A 524 4.10 -13.57 -5.05
CA PRO A 524 4.65 -12.26 -5.45
C PRO A 524 6.18 -12.16 -5.35
N ALA A 525 6.77 -11.02 -5.72
CA ALA A 525 8.22 -10.87 -5.75
C ALA A 525 8.80 -10.11 -4.55
N SER A 526 8.47 -8.83 -4.38
CA SER A 526 9.11 -7.94 -3.40
C SER A 526 8.86 -8.35 -1.94
N GLN A 527 7.71 -8.96 -1.65
CA GLN A 527 7.42 -9.51 -0.30
C GLN A 527 8.03 -10.89 -0.04
N TYR A 528 8.66 -11.53 -1.04
CA TYR A 528 9.16 -12.89 -0.98
C TYR A 528 10.57 -13.01 -1.58
N LEU A 529 11.39 -11.97 -1.41
CA LEU A 529 12.79 -11.96 -1.87
C LEU A 529 13.62 -13.08 -1.21
N ASP A 530 13.30 -13.43 0.04
CA ASP A 530 13.87 -14.58 0.75
C ASP A 530 13.55 -15.91 0.04
N ILE A 531 12.34 -16.05 -0.52
CA ILE A 531 11.95 -17.23 -1.29
C ILE A 531 12.59 -17.26 -2.67
N ILE A 532 12.84 -16.09 -3.29
CA ILE A 532 13.63 -16.02 -4.54
C ILE A 532 15.07 -16.48 -4.27
N SER A 533 15.64 -16.09 -3.13
CA SER A 533 16.95 -16.57 -2.69
C SER A 533 16.97 -18.08 -2.46
N ASP A 534 15.96 -18.63 -1.79
CA ASP A 534 15.79 -20.09 -1.64
C ASP A 534 15.66 -20.79 -3.00
N ALA A 535 14.88 -20.22 -3.92
CA ALA A 535 14.71 -20.75 -5.27
C ALA A 535 16.03 -20.78 -6.04
N LYS A 536 16.85 -19.73 -5.93
CA LYS A 536 18.17 -19.68 -6.57
C LYS A 536 19.15 -20.67 -5.94
N GLU A 537 19.09 -20.90 -4.64
CA GLU A 537 19.90 -21.93 -3.97
C GLU A 537 19.51 -23.34 -4.45
N LEU A 538 18.21 -23.66 -4.41
CA LEU A 538 17.68 -24.98 -4.75
C LEU A 538 17.74 -25.30 -6.25
N GLY A 539 17.51 -24.29 -7.09
CA GLY A 539 17.53 -24.36 -8.54
C GLY A 539 18.72 -23.61 -9.14
N LYS A 540 19.92 -23.76 -8.57
CA LYS A 540 21.13 -23.00 -8.95
C LYS A 540 21.45 -23.03 -10.45
N ASP A 541 21.13 -24.16 -11.10
CA ASP A 541 21.39 -24.43 -12.52
C ASP A 541 20.19 -24.05 -13.43
N LEU A 542 19.09 -23.58 -12.85
CA LEU A 542 17.89 -23.16 -13.56
C LEU A 542 17.76 -21.63 -13.56
N PRO A 543 17.12 -21.06 -14.61
CA PRO A 543 16.60 -19.70 -14.53
C PRO A 543 15.55 -19.59 -13.43
N VAL A 544 15.62 -18.50 -12.66
CA VAL A 544 14.62 -18.15 -11.64
C VAL A 544 13.87 -16.93 -12.13
N ALA A 545 12.56 -17.07 -12.30
CA ALA A 545 11.67 -15.98 -12.60
C ALA A 545 11.04 -15.41 -11.32
N ALA A 546 10.78 -14.11 -11.32
CA ALA A 546 10.03 -13.45 -10.26
C ALA A 546 8.93 -12.59 -10.87
N TYR A 547 7.73 -12.68 -10.31
CA TYR A 547 6.59 -11.88 -10.77
C TYR A 547 6.37 -10.71 -9.82
N GLN A 548 6.70 -9.50 -10.27
CA GLN A 548 6.30 -8.26 -9.61
C GLN A 548 4.82 -8.00 -9.88
N VAL A 549 3.97 -8.41 -8.94
CA VAL A 549 2.53 -8.56 -9.19
C VAL A 549 1.81 -7.22 -9.25
N SER A 550 0.55 -7.30 -9.67
CA SER A 550 -0.32 -6.15 -9.90
C SER A 550 -0.44 -5.23 -8.68
N GLY A 551 -0.55 -5.79 -7.47
CA GLY A 551 -0.61 -5.02 -6.22
C GLY A 551 0.72 -4.36 -5.86
N GLU A 552 1.86 -5.00 -6.16
CA GLU A 552 3.19 -4.41 -5.92
C GLU A 552 3.41 -3.21 -6.85
N PHE A 553 3.07 -3.38 -8.14
CA PHE A 553 3.11 -2.30 -9.12
C PHE A 553 2.18 -1.14 -8.75
N ALA A 554 0.91 -1.43 -8.42
CA ALA A 554 -0.06 -0.40 -8.03
C ALA A 554 0.35 0.31 -6.72
N MET A 555 0.93 -0.41 -5.77
CA MET A 555 1.44 0.15 -4.52
C MET A 555 2.61 1.12 -4.76
N ILE A 556 3.55 0.78 -5.64
CA ILE A 556 4.64 1.67 -6.03
C ILE A 556 4.08 2.92 -6.72
N HIS A 557 3.15 2.77 -7.66
CA HIS A 557 2.48 3.90 -8.29
C HIS A 557 1.76 4.81 -7.30
N ALA A 558 1.05 4.24 -6.32
CA ALA A 558 0.35 4.98 -5.28
C ALA A 558 1.32 5.75 -4.37
N GLY A 559 2.42 5.10 -3.93
CA GLY A 559 3.47 5.74 -3.12
C GLY A 559 4.14 6.90 -3.86
N ALA A 560 4.46 6.73 -5.14
CA ALA A 560 5.03 7.79 -5.95
C ALA A 560 4.05 8.96 -6.16
N LYS A 561 2.78 8.66 -6.44
CA LYS A 561 1.72 9.69 -6.57
C LYS A 561 1.51 10.47 -5.27
N ALA A 562 1.69 9.82 -4.11
CA ALA A 562 1.61 10.46 -2.80
C ALA A 562 2.89 11.25 -2.42
N GLY A 563 3.92 11.25 -3.27
CA GLY A 563 5.19 11.95 -3.02
C GLY A 563 6.10 11.25 -2.00
N VAL A 564 5.89 9.96 -1.73
CA VAL A 564 6.75 9.19 -0.80
C VAL A 564 8.13 8.95 -1.39
N PHE A 565 8.20 8.73 -2.70
CA PHE A 565 9.43 8.51 -3.47
C PHE A 565 9.22 8.84 -4.96
N ASP A 566 10.31 8.93 -5.72
CA ASP A 566 10.25 9.00 -7.19
C ASP A 566 9.90 7.62 -7.79
N LEU A 567 9.04 7.62 -8.81
CA LEU A 567 8.53 6.39 -9.44
C LEU A 567 9.65 5.60 -10.12
N LYS A 568 10.51 6.28 -10.89
CA LYS A 568 11.60 5.62 -11.63
C LYS A 568 12.58 5.00 -10.64
N THR A 569 12.98 5.77 -9.64
CA THR A 569 13.91 5.32 -8.59
C THR A 569 13.40 4.07 -7.88
N MET A 570 12.15 4.07 -7.39
CA MET A 570 11.58 2.91 -6.69
C MET A 570 11.34 1.71 -7.62
N ALA A 571 11.02 1.94 -8.90
CA ALA A 571 10.90 0.86 -9.88
C ALA A 571 12.26 0.14 -10.08
N PHE A 572 13.36 0.89 -10.25
CA PHE A 572 14.70 0.32 -10.30
C PHE A 572 15.05 -0.39 -8.99
N GLU A 573 14.88 0.24 -7.83
CA GLU A 573 15.25 -0.36 -6.53
C GLU A 573 14.49 -1.68 -6.25
N SER A 574 13.18 -1.72 -6.54
CA SER A 574 12.38 -2.94 -6.38
C SER A 574 12.82 -4.05 -7.33
N THR A 575 13.19 -3.71 -8.56
CA THR A 575 13.62 -4.69 -9.57
C THR A 575 15.05 -5.17 -9.31
N GLU A 576 15.96 -4.28 -8.92
CA GLU A 576 17.32 -4.64 -8.48
C GLU A 576 17.29 -5.51 -7.23
N GLY A 577 16.35 -5.27 -6.30
CA GLY A 577 16.09 -6.17 -5.17
C GLY A 577 15.72 -7.59 -5.60
N ILE A 578 14.91 -7.73 -6.65
CA ILE A 578 14.54 -9.01 -7.25
C ILE A 578 15.76 -9.71 -7.87
N LEU A 579 16.59 -8.97 -8.61
CA LEU A 579 17.81 -9.50 -9.22
C LEU A 579 18.84 -9.93 -8.17
N ARG A 580 19.05 -9.10 -7.13
CA ARG A 580 19.92 -9.38 -5.99
C ARG A 580 19.49 -10.64 -5.25
N ALA A 581 18.19 -10.90 -5.16
CA ALA A 581 17.68 -12.12 -4.56
C ALA A 581 17.94 -13.39 -5.42
N GLY A 582 18.42 -13.24 -6.65
CA GLY A 582 18.85 -14.35 -7.50
C GLY A 582 18.02 -14.56 -8.75
N ALA A 583 16.96 -13.78 -8.97
CA ALA A 583 16.17 -13.87 -10.19
C ALA A 583 16.97 -13.47 -11.43
N THR A 584 16.69 -14.17 -12.54
CA THR A 584 17.27 -13.93 -13.87
C THR A 584 16.22 -13.45 -14.87
N ILE A 585 14.93 -13.56 -14.51
CA ILE A 585 13.77 -13.18 -15.32
C ILE A 585 12.80 -12.41 -14.43
N VAL A 586 12.29 -11.28 -14.92
CA VAL A 586 11.33 -10.45 -14.19
C VAL A 586 10.06 -10.28 -15.03
N VAL A 587 8.95 -10.79 -14.50
CA VAL A 587 7.62 -10.50 -15.04
C VAL A 587 7.12 -9.23 -14.36
N SER A 588 6.97 -8.13 -15.12
CA SER A 588 6.61 -6.83 -14.55
C SER A 588 5.78 -5.96 -15.48
N TYR A 589 4.82 -5.24 -14.89
CA TYR A 589 4.04 -4.20 -15.54
C TYR A 589 4.83 -2.89 -15.78
N PHE A 590 6.01 -2.73 -15.16
CA PHE A 590 6.95 -1.66 -15.46
C PHE A 590 7.74 -1.89 -16.76
N THR A 591 7.51 -3.00 -17.47
CA THR A 591 8.27 -3.32 -18.69
C THR A 591 8.29 -2.19 -19.71
N PRO A 592 7.16 -1.53 -20.08
CA PRO A 592 7.19 -0.40 -20.99
C PRO A 592 8.12 0.73 -20.54
N GLN A 593 8.10 1.06 -19.24
CA GLN A 593 8.96 2.09 -18.66
C GLN A 593 10.43 1.69 -18.65
N PHE A 594 10.76 0.44 -18.31
CA PHE A 594 12.14 -0.04 -18.36
C PHE A 594 12.70 -0.11 -19.76
N LEU A 595 11.89 -0.39 -20.79
CA LEU A 595 12.33 -0.33 -22.17
C LEU A 595 12.78 1.08 -22.59
N ASP A 596 12.19 2.12 -21.98
CA ASP A 596 12.59 3.52 -22.16
C ASP A 596 13.75 3.92 -21.24
N TRP A 597 13.77 3.45 -19.99
CA TRP A 597 14.75 3.87 -19.00
C TRP A 597 16.08 3.16 -19.09
N LEU A 598 16.10 1.91 -19.57
CA LEU A 598 17.33 1.19 -19.84
C LEU A 598 17.88 1.71 -21.17
N GLU A 599 19.05 2.34 -21.09
CA GLU A 599 19.84 2.68 -22.27
C GLU A 599 20.25 1.39 -23.02
N HIS A 600 20.65 1.55 -24.28
CA HIS A 600 21.03 0.42 -25.14
C HIS A 600 22.32 -0.26 -24.70
#